data_AF-A0A955NE41-F1
#
_entry.id   AF-A0A955NE41-F1
#
_cell.length_a   1.000
_cell.length_b   1.000
_cell.length_c   1.000
_cell.angle_alpha   90.00
_cell.angle_beta   90.00
_cell.angle_gamma   90.00
#
_symmetry.space_group_name_H-M   'P 1'
#
loop_
_entity.id
_entity.type
_entity.pdbx_description
1 polymer ?
#
loop_
_entity_poly.entity_id
_entity_poly.type
_entity_poly.pdbx_seq_one_letter_code
_entity_poly.pdbx_strand_id
1 'polypeptide(L)' 'MVRSKEWKYILTGVNEEGLFNEKEDPYEMHNLAGSEEHREVLNRMRGYMTDWMDRVGDGHERPPGAPIDDK' A
#
# COMPACT_ATOMS: atom_id res chain seq x y z
N MET A 1 -1.07 1.64 -7.61
CA MET A 1 0.19 1.12 -7.01
C MET A 1 1.03 2.31 -6.59
N VAL A 2 1.66 2.23 -5.43
CA VAL A 2 2.66 3.20 -4.97
C VAL A 2 3.95 2.50 -4.59
N ARG A 3 5.07 3.18 -4.81
CA ARG A 3 6.41 2.63 -4.62
C ARG A 3 7.30 3.63 -3.90
N SER A 4 8.05 3.14 -2.92
CA SER A 4 9.12 3.86 -2.23
C SER A 4 10.48 3.27 -2.61
N LYS A 5 11.57 3.67 -1.93
CA LYS A 5 12.90 3.10 -2.19
C LYS A 5 13.01 1.61 -1.84
N GLU A 6 12.25 1.12 -0.86
CA GLU A 6 12.33 -0.26 -0.37
C GLU A 6 11.03 -1.05 -0.53
N TRP A 7 9.89 -0.37 -0.60
CA TRP A 7 8.58 -1.00 -0.51
C TRP A 7 7.71 -0.69 -1.73
N LYS A 8 7.00 -1.71 -2.21
CA LYS A 8 5.93 -1.58 -3.19
C LYS A 8 4.62 -1.99 -2.56
N TYR A 9 3.58 -1.19 -2.80
CA TYR A 9 2.22 -1.48 -2.39
C TYR A 9 1.25 -1.44 -3.58
N ILE A 10 0.45 -2.50 -3.68
CA ILE A 10 -0.55 -2.70 -4.72
C ILE A 10 -1.91 -2.83 -4.05
N LEU A 11 -2.88 -2.05 -4.54
CA LEU A 11 -4.31 -2.28 -4.34
C LEU A 11 -4.85 -2.70 -5.72
N THR A 12 -5.41 -3.91 -5.82
CA THR A 12 -6.01 -4.38 -7.07
C THR A 12 -7.41 -3.79 -7.26
N GLY A 13 -7.97 -3.90 -8.47
CA GLY A 13 -9.33 -3.41 -8.74
C GLY A 13 -10.45 -4.16 -8.00
N VAL A 14 -10.11 -5.24 -7.27
CA VAL A 14 -11.02 -6.01 -6.40
C VAL A 14 -10.61 -5.90 -4.92
N ASN A 15 -9.85 -4.87 -4.56
CA ASN A 15 -9.40 -4.55 -3.20
C ASN A 15 -8.47 -5.61 -2.54
N GLU A 16 -7.78 -6.43 -3.32
CA GLU A 16 -6.71 -7.27 -2.78
C GLU A 16 -5.44 -6.44 -2.59
N GLU A 17 -4.74 -6.69 -1.49
CA GLU A 17 -3.52 -5.96 -1.13
C GLU A 17 -2.27 -6.80 -1.39
N GLY A 18 -1.27 -6.15 -2.00
CA GLY A 18 0.09 -6.65 -2.14
C GLY A 18 1.07 -5.73 -1.44
N LEU A 19 1.92 -6.28 -0.56
CA LEU A 19 3.06 -5.56 0.04
C LEU A 19 4.34 -6.34 -0.19
N PHE A 20 5.33 -5.71 -0.82
CA PHE A 20 6.60 -6.35 -1.16
C PHE A 20 7.79 -5.51 -0.68
N ASN A 21 8.73 -6.15 0.00
CA ASN A 21 10.03 -5.58 0.32
C ASN A 21 10.95 -5.76 -0.90
N GLU A 22 10.93 -4.84 -1.86
CA GLU A 22 11.71 -4.98 -3.11
C GLU A 22 13.23 -4.97 -2.90
N LYS A 23 13.71 -4.58 -1.71
CA LYS A 23 15.13 -4.67 -1.36
C LYS A 23 15.55 -6.11 -1.03
N GLU A 24 14.70 -6.87 -0.35
CA GLU A 24 14.96 -8.26 0.05
C GLU A 24 14.34 -9.27 -0.92
N ASP A 25 13.25 -8.89 -1.58
CA ASP A 25 12.46 -9.66 -2.54
C ASP A 25 12.24 -8.86 -3.83
N PRO A 26 13.30 -8.62 -4.64
CA PRO A 26 13.23 -7.81 -5.85
C PRO A 26 12.34 -8.40 -6.96
N TYR A 27 11.91 -9.65 -6.81
CA TYR A 27 11.04 -10.35 -7.75
C TYR A 27 9.60 -10.50 -7.23
N GLU A 28 9.26 -9.89 -6.10
CA GLU A 28 7.89 -9.83 -5.56
C GLU A 28 7.26 -11.22 -5.33
N MET A 29 8.08 -12.19 -4.92
CA MET A 29 7.64 -13.58 -4.72
C MET A 29 6.85 -13.77 -3.42
N HIS A 30 6.97 -12.85 -2.46
CA HIS A 30 6.38 -12.96 -1.13
C HIS A 30 5.50 -11.75 -0.80
N ASN A 31 4.18 -11.96 -0.86
CA ASN A 31 3.22 -10.95 -0.42
C ASN A 31 3.17 -10.87 1.12
N LEU A 32 3.56 -9.72 1.67
CA LEU A 32 3.62 -9.44 3.11
C LEU A 32 2.38 -8.70 3.64
N ALA A 33 1.34 -8.47 2.83
CA ALA A 33 0.16 -7.70 3.24
C ALA A 33 -0.62 -8.34 4.41
N GLY A 34 -0.51 -9.66 4.59
CA GLY A 34 -1.09 -10.38 5.74
C GLY A 34 -0.14 -10.57 6.93
N SER A 35 1.09 -10.04 6.86
CA SER A 35 2.10 -10.23 7.90
C SER A 35 1.92 -9.23 9.04
N GLU A 36 1.67 -9.72 10.26
CA GLU A 36 1.54 -8.87 11.46
C GLU A 36 2.83 -8.08 11.73
N GLU A 37 4.00 -8.67 11.45
CA GLU A 37 5.31 -8.03 11.58
C GLU A 37 5.44 -6.78 10.69
N HIS A 38 4.76 -6.77 9.54
CA HIS A 38 4.86 -5.70 8.55
C HIS A 38 3.67 -4.73 8.58
N ARG A 39 2.78 -4.85 9.58
CA ARG A 39 1.54 -4.06 9.67
C ARG A 39 1.78 -2.55 9.67
N GLU A 40 2.83 -2.07 10.32
CA GLU A 40 3.18 -0.64 10.31
C GLU A 40 3.61 -0.15 8.93
N VAL A 41 4.39 -0.96 8.22
CA VAL A 41 4.82 -0.67 6.84
C VAL A 41 3.60 -0.65 5.92
N LEU A 42 2.70 -1.63 6.05
CA LEU A 42 1.46 -1.69 5.30
C LEU A 42 0.63 -0.42 5.50
N ASN A 43 0.39 -0.01 6.75
CA ASN A 43 -0.40 1.19 7.05
C ASN A 43 0.23 2.47 6.47
N ARG A 44 1.55 2.60 6.54
CA ARG A 44 2.26 3.72 5.91
C ARG A 44 2.06 3.74 4.40
N MET A 45 2.18 2.58 3.75
CA MET A 45 2.02 2.48 2.29
C MET A 45 0.57 2.69 1.85
N ARG A 46 -0.42 2.26 2.66
CA ARG A 46 -1.83 2.59 2.48
C ARG A 46 -2.07 4.11 2.51
N GLY A 47 -1.43 4.81 3.45
CA GLY A 47 -1.45 6.29 3.50
C GLY A 47 -0.94 6.91 2.20
N TYR A 48 0.23 6.48 1.71
CA TYR A 48 0.76 6.98 0.43
C TYR A 48 -0.15 6.69 -0.77
N MET A 49 -0.86 5.55 -0.79
CA MET A 49 -1.85 5.27 -1.82
C MET A 49 -3.02 6.22 -1.72
N THR A 50 -3.58 6.44 -0.53
CA THR A 50 -4.69 7.38 -0.31
C THR A 50 -4.31 8.79 -0.75
N ASP A 51 -3.15 9.29 -0.34
CA ASP A 51 -2.64 10.61 -0.76
C ASP A 51 -2.54 10.72 -2.29
N TRP A 52 -2.05 9.66 -2.94
CA TRP A 52 -1.95 9.62 -4.40
C TRP A 52 -3.33 9.63 -5.06
N MET A 53 -4.26 8.80 -4.57
CA MET A 53 -5.63 8.73 -5.05
C MET A 53 -6.34 10.08 -4.95
N ASP A 54 -6.17 10.80 -3.83
CA ASP A 54 -6.72 12.16 -3.67
C ASP A 54 -6.13 13.14 -4.67
N ARG A 55 -4.82 13.10 -4.85
CA ARG A 55 -4.11 14.02 -5.74
C ARG A 55 -4.55 13.88 -7.20
N VAL A 56 -4.88 12.68 -7.64
CA VAL A 56 -5.26 12.42 -9.05
C VAL A 56 -6.77 12.32 -9.27
N GLY A 57 -7.57 12.44 -8.21
CA GLY A 57 -9.02 12.27 -8.28
C GLY A 57 -9.44 10.82 -8.59
N ASP A 58 -8.70 9.85 -8.06
CA ASP A 58 -9.05 8.43 -8.18
C ASP A 58 -10.29 8.13 -7.31
N GLY A 59 -11.36 7.71 -7.97
CA GLY A 59 -12.65 7.38 -7.36
C GLY A 59 -12.78 5.92 -6.92
N HIS A 60 -11.72 5.10 -7.06
CA HIS A 60 -11.72 3.75 -6.55
C HIS A 60 -11.82 3.71 -5.01
N GLU A 61 -12.28 2.59 -4.46
CA GLU A 61 -12.36 2.40 -3.02
C GLU A 61 -10.97 2.50 -2.38
N ARG A 62 -10.89 3.12 -1.20
CA ARG A 62 -9.63 3.38 -0.52
C ARG A 62 -9.12 2.13 0.20
N PRO A 63 -7.79 1.98 0.35
CA PRO A 63 -7.24 0.94 1.20
C PRO A 63 -7.81 0.95 2.62
N PRO A 64 -8.00 -0.22 3.25
CA PRO A 64 -8.58 -0.31 4.59
C PRO A 64 -7.65 0.32 5.62
N GLY A 65 -8.20 1.17 6.50
CA GLY A 65 -7.43 1.77 7.60
C GLY A 65 -6.36 2.77 7.15
N ALA A 66 -6.48 3.35 5.94
CA ALA A 66 -5.75 4.58 5.64
C ALA A 66 -6.06 5.62 6.72
N PRO A 67 -5.04 6.28 7.33
CA PRO A 67 -5.30 7.39 8.24
C PRO A 67 -6.12 8.42 7.47
N ILE A 68 -7.35 8.67 7.93
CA ILE A 68 -8.07 9.86 7.52
C ILE A 68 -7.32 10.98 8.21
N ASP A 69 -6.47 11.68 7.47
CA ASP A 69 -5.96 12.97 7.91
C ASP A 69 -7.20 13.86 8.11
N ASP A 70 -7.64 14.00 9.36
CA ASP A 70 -8.56 15.04 9.81
C ASP A 70 -7.84 16.38 9.57
N LYS A 71 -8.06 16.96 8.38
CA LYS A 71 -7.63 18.31 8.03
C LYS A 71 -8.82 19.22 7.89
#